data_AF-A0A958IT38-F1
#
_entry.id   AF-A0A958IT38-F1
#
_cell.length_a   1.000
_cell.length_b   1.000
_cell.length_c   1.000
_cell.angle_alpha   90.00
_cell.angle_beta   90.00
_cell.angle_gamma   90.00
#
_symmetry.space_group_name_H-M   'P 1'
#
loop_
_entity.id
_entity.type
_entity.pdbx_description
1 polymer ?
#
loop_
_entity_poly.entity_id
_entity_poly.type
_entity_poly.pdbx_seq_one_letter_code
_entity_poly.pdbx_strand_id
1 'polypeptide(L)'
;KIYYDLREKQRSGERKDVALVRLEQLHPFPETQLKLVIERYPKAKEYFWVQEEPENMGPWGYLRRKFKLVRTRLIARAESSSPATGISLHHQQEQQAIVDHAFGEELQHHKVVDITES
;
A
#
# COMPACT_ATOMS: atom_id res chain seq x y z
N LYS A 1 -3.80 3.27 -10.99
CA LYS A 1 -2.91 2.31 -11.69
C LYS A 1 -2.61 1.11 -10.79
N ILE A 2 -2.02 1.32 -9.61
CA ILE A 2 -1.68 0.29 -8.61
C ILE A 2 -2.71 -0.80 -8.36
N TYR A 3 -4.00 -0.47 -8.29
CA TYR A 3 -5.05 -1.48 -8.12
C TYR A 3 -5.01 -2.58 -9.18
N TYR A 4 -4.73 -2.22 -10.44
CA TYR A 4 -4.67 -3.18 -11.54
C TYR A 4 -3.42 -4.05 -11.45
N ASP A 5 -2.28 -3.47 -11.09
CA ASP A 5 -1.02 -4.20 -10.88
C ASP A 5 -1.17 -5.21 -9.72
N LEU A 6 -1.79 -4.80 -8.61
CA LEU A 6 -2.12 -5.68 -7.49
C LEU A 6 -3.10 -6.79 -7.91
N ARG A 7 -4.11 -6.47 -8.71
CA ARG A 7 -5.09 -7.45 -9.20
C ARG A 7 -4.44 -8.46 -10.15
N GLU A 8 -3.52 -8.01 -10.99
CA GLU A 8 -2.75 -8.89 -11.87
C GLU A 8 -1.89 -9.86 -11.04
N LYS A 9 -1.12 -9.35 -10.07
CA LYS A 9 -0.31 -10.16 -9.15
C LYS A 9 -1.17 -11.16 -8.35
N GLN A 10 -2.32 -10.72 -7.84
CA GLN A 10 -3.27 -11.59 -7.15
C GLN A 10 -3.72 -12.75 -8.04
N ARG A 11 -4.05 -12.45 -9.31
CA ARG A 11 -4.52 -13.44 -10.28
C ARG A 11 -3.41 -14.40 -10.69
N SER A 12 -2.21 -13.90 -11.00
CA SER A 12 -1.09 -14.73 -11.43
C SER A 12 -0.56 -15.64 -10.32
N GLY A 13 -0.63 -15.19 -9.06
CA GLY A 13 -0.26 -15.98 -7.89
C GLY A 13 -1.41 -16.79 -7.29
N GLU A 14 -2.59 -16.80 -7.92
CA GLU A 14 -3.81 -17.47 -7.43
C GLU A 14 -4.13 -17.18 -5.95
N ARG A 15 -3.84 -15.95 -5.50
CA ARG A 15 -3.92 -15.55 -4.09
C ARG A 15 -5.37 -15.45 -3.64
N LYS A 16 -5.74 -16.24 -2.63
CA LYS A 16 -7.09 -16.29 -2.03
C LYS A 16 -7.16 -15.67 -0.63
N ASP A 17 -6.02 -15.29 -0.09
CA ASP A 17 -5.80 -14.78 1.26
C ASP A 17 -5.83 -13.24 1.33
N VAL A 18 -5.79 -12.56 0.18
CA VAL A 18 -5.81 -11.09 0.08
C VAL A 18 -7.13 -10.65 -0.56
N ALA A 19 -7.77 -9.63 0.01
CA ALA A 19 -8.91 -8.95 -0.59
C ALA A 19 -8.50 -7.54 -1.06
N LEU A 20 -8.77 -7.21 -2.33
CA LEU A 20 -8.47 -5.90 -2.90
C LEU A 20 -9.72 -5.02 -2.90
N VAL A 21 -9.63 -3.88 -2.20
CA VAL A 21 -10.71 -2.87 -2.12
C VAL A 21 -10.20 -1.57 -2.72
N ARG A 22 -10.99 -0.95 -3.59
CA ARG A 22 -10.68 0.35 -4.19
C ARG A 22 -11.54 1.43 -3.55
N LEU A 23 -10.92 2.55 -3.22
CA LEU A 23 -11.59 3.73 -2.66
C LEU A 23 -11.66 4.82 -3.73
N GLU A 24 -12.75 4.85 -4.50
CA GLU A 24 -12.91 5.79 -5.62
C GLU A 24 -13.08 7.25 -5.18
N GLN A 25 -13.62 7.45 -3.98
CA GLN A 25 -13.95 8.76 -3.45
C GLN A 25 -13.33 8.94 -2.08
N LEU A 26 -12.42 9.91 -1.96
CA LEU A 26 -11.81 10.28 -0.68
C LEU A 26 -12.62 11.33 0.07
N HIS A 27 -13.32 12.21 -0.65
CA HIS A 27 -14.10 13.29 -0.06
C HIS A 27 -15.48 13.43 -0.73
N PRO A 28 -16.58 13.56 0.05
CA PRO A 28 -16.67 13.34 1.50
C PRO A 28 -16.21 11.93 1.90
N PHE A 29 -15.64 11.80 3.11
CA PHE A 29 -15.03 10.54 3.58
C PHE A 29 -16.13 9.46 3.75
N PRO A 30 -16.07 8.33 3.02
CA PRO A 30 -17.16 7.37 2.97
C PRO A 30 -17.07 6.33 4.09
N GLU A 31 -17.16 6.79 5.34
CA GLU A 31 -16.98 5.95 6.53
C GLU A 31 -17.99 4.79 6.60
N THR A 32 -19.27 5.06 6.32
CA THR A 32 -20.33 4.04 6.34
C THR A 32 -20.07 2.93 5.33
N GLN A 33 -19.66 3.29 4.10
CA GLN A 33 -19.36 2.32 3.06
C GLN A 33 -18.12 1.49 3.41
N LEU A 34 -17.07 2.11 3.95
CA LEU A 34 -15.87 1.40 4.40
C LEU A 34 -16.19 0.41 5.52
N LYS A 35 -17.05 0.79 6.48
CA LYS A 35 -17.50 -0.11 7.55
C LYS A 35 -18.17 -1.37 6.98
N LEU A 36 -19.11 -1.21 6.04
CA LEU A 36 -19.79 -2.33 5.39
C LEU A 36 -18.84 -3.23 4.59
N VAL A 37 -17.77 -2.66 4.01
CA VAL A 37 -16.75 -3.46 3.32
C VAL A 37 -15.93 -4.28 4.32
N ILE A 38 -15.49 -3.68 5.42
CA ILE A 38 -14.69 -4.35 6.46
C ILE A 38 -15.48 -5.53 7.06
N GLU A 39 -16.77 -5.35 7.32
CA GLU A 39 -17.65 -6.38 7.89
C GLU A 39 -17.78 -7.63 6.98
N ARG A 40 -17.50 -7.52 5.67
CA ARG A 40 -17.46 -8.68 4.77
C ARG A 40 -16.24 -9.58 4.98
N TYR A 41 -15.22 -9.11 5.68
CA TYR A 41 -13.97 -9.82 5.90
C TYR A 41 -13.67 -10.02 7.41
N PRO A 42 -14.53 -10.75 8.15
CA PRO A 42 -14.39 -10.89 9.60
C PRO A 42 -13.14 -11.67 10.03
N LYS A 43 -12.48 -12.38 9.10
CA LYS A 43 -11.24 -13.13 9.34
C LYS A 43 -9.98 -12.34 8.96
N ALA A 44 -10.10 -11.12 8.45
CA ALA A 44 -8.96 -10.29 8.11
C ALA A 44 -8.18 -9.94 9.38
N LYS A 45 -6.87 -10.22 9.39
CA LYS A 45 -5.98 -9.92 10.51
C LYS A 45 -5.24 -8.59 10.35
N GLU A 46 -5.07 -8.17 9.11
CA GLU A 46 -4.18 -7.09 8.73
C GLU A 46 -4.84 -6.24 7.64
N TYR A 47 -4.72 -4.91 7.78
CA TYR A 47 -5.25 -3.95 6.82
C TYR A 47 -4.13 -3.05 6.33
N PHE A 48 -4.01 -2.92 5.02
CA PHE A 48 -3.01 -2.10 4.37
C PHE A 48 -3.66 -1.07 3.46
N TRP A 49 -3.15 0.15 3.49
CA TRP A 49 -3.36 1.13 2.44
C TRP A 49 -2.16 1.07 1.49
N VAL A 50 -2.42 0.90 0.20
CA VAL A 50 -1.38 0.78 -0.82
C VAL A 50 -1.51 1.93 -1.80
N GLN A 51 -0.42 2.67 -2.03
CA GLN A 51 -0.37 3.80 -2.96
C GLN A 51 0.97 3.84 -3.71
N GLU A 52 1.00 4.47 -4.89
CA GLU A 52 2.25 4.65 -5.63
C GLU A 52 2.97 5.94 -5.19
N GLU A 53 2.22 6.89 -4.67
CA GLU A 53 2.76 8.14 -4.16
C GLU A 53 3.68 7.88 -2.95
N PRO A 54 4.75 8.67 -2.76
CA PRO A 54 5.55 8.67 -1.54
C PRO A 54 4.69 8.75 -0.27
N GLU A 55 5.18 8.20 0.86
CA GLU A 55 4.45 8.22 2.14
C GLU A 55 3.97 9.62 2.56
N ASN A 56 4.81 10.63 2.34
CA ASN A 56 4.50 12.03 2.65
C ASN A 56 3.56 12.70 1.63
N MET A 57 3.12 11.97 0.62
CA MET A 57 2.24 12.42 -0.46
C MET A 57 0.97 11.56 -0.56
N GLY A 58 0.08 11.95 -1.48
CA GLY A 58 -1.12 11.19 -1.79
C GLY A 58 -2.13 11.13 -0.63
N PRO A 59 -3.03 10.13 -0.66
CA PRO A 59 -4.14 10.04 0.27
C PRO A 59 -3.77 9.65 1.70
N TRP A 60 -2.58 9.05 1.92
CA TRP A 60 -2.21 8.47 3.21
C TRP A 60 -2.39 9.44 4.39
N GLY A 61 -1.89 10.67 4.26
CA GLY A 61 -2.03 11.68 5.34
C GLY A 61 -3.48 12.00 5.69
N TYR A 62 -4.37 12.03 4.69
CA TYR A 62 -5.81 12.23 4.89
C TYR A 62 -6.46 11.01 5.56
N LEU A 63 -6.18 9.81 5.04
CA LEU A 63 -6.73 8.56 5.54
C LEU A 63 -6.26 8.26 6.96
N ARG A 64 -4.98 8.49 7.28
CA ARG A 64 -4.46 8.32 8.64
C ARG A 64 -5.22 9.17 9.67
N ARG A 65 -5.76 10.33 9.25
CA ARG A 65 -6.59 11.19 10.11
C ARG A 65 -8.06 10.75 10.17
N LYS A 66 -8.64 10.31 9.05
CA LYS A 66 -10.09 10.04 8.94
C LYS A 66 -10.48 8.57 9.13
N PHE A 67 -9.66 7.64 8.67
CA PHE A 67 -9.95 6.21 8.73
C PHE A 67 -9.51 5.64 10.08
N LYS A 68 -10.46 5.50 10.99
CA LYS A 68 -10.24 5.00 12.37
C LYS A 68 -10.90 3.67 12.67
N LEU A 69 -11.59 3.08 11.69
CA LEU A 69 -12.36 1.83 11.86
C LEU A 69 -11.46 0.63 12.16
N VAL A 70 -10.23 0.61 11.61
CA VAL A 70 -9.24 -0.45 11.80
C VAL A 70 -7.84 0.14 11.83
N ARG A 71 -6.87 -0.57 12.43
CA ARG A 71 -5.46 -0.20 12.33
C ARG A 71 -4.97 -0.51 10.91
N THR A 72 -4.60 0.53 10.18
CA THR A 72 -4.09 0.42 8.81
C THR A 72 -2.58 0.70 8.78
N ARG A 73 -1.83 -0.13 8.06
CA ARG A 73 -0.41 0.12 7.72
C ARG A 73 -0.30 0.64 6.29
N LEU A 74 0.79 1.34 5.98
CA LEU A 74 1.05 1.89 4.66
C LEU A 74 2.01 1.00 3.88
N ILE A 75 1.76 0.83 2.58
CA ILE A 75 2.73 0.40 1.58
C ILE A 75 2.77 1.49 0.50
N ALA A 76 3.92 2.12 0.34
CA ALA A 76 4.12 3.28 -0.53
C ALA A 76 5.58 3.38 -0.98
N ARG A 77 5.87 4.32 -1.88
CA ARG A 77 7.27 4.72 -2.14
C ARG A 77 7.85 5.42 -0.90
N ALA A 78 9.17 5.34 -0.76
CA ALA A 78 9.88 6.10 0.27
C ALA A 78 9.59 7.61 0.14
N GLU A 79 9.66 8.33 1.26
CA GLU A 79 9.47 9.78 1.28
C GLU A 79 10.40 10.47 0.29
N SER A 80 9.86 11.44 -0.44
CA SER A 80 10.62 12.25 -1.39
C SER A 80 10.18 13.70 -1.33
N SER A 81 11.11 14.62 -1.53
CA SER A 81 10.83 16.05 -1.65
C SER A 81 10.35 16.45 -3.05
N SER A 82 10.57 15.61 -4.07
CA SER A 82 10.08 15.81 -5.43
C SER A 82 9.27 14.61 -5.93
N PRO A 83 8.19 14.81 -6.70
CA PRO A 83 7.46 13.71 -7.31
C PRO A 83 8.38 13.08 -8.37
N ALA A 84 8.90 11.88 -8.05
CA ALA A 84 9.69 11.02 -8.93
C ALA A 84 11.13 11.44 -9.29
N THR A 85 12.12 10.58 -9.01
CA THR A 85 13.43 10.59 -9.68
C THR A 85 13.24 10.23 -11.14
N GLY A 86 13.56 11.10 -12.11
CA GLY A 86 13.26 10.91 -13.55
C GLY A 86 13.89 9.71 -14.28
N ILE A 87 14.37 8.69 -13.56
CA ILE A 87 14.94 7.45 -14.09
C ILE A 87 13.83 6.38 -14.16
N SER A 88 13.41 6.07 -15.38
CA SER A 88 12.35 5.07 -15.65
C SER A 88 12.59 3.70 -15.00
N LEU A 89 13.85 3.24 -14.96
CA LEU A 89 14.21 1.97 -14.33
C LEU A 89 13.92 1.95 -12.83
N HIS A 90 14.24 3.04 -12.12
CA HIS A 90 13.99 3.16 -10.69
C HIS A 90 12.49 3.10 -10.40
N HIS A 91 11.68 3.77 -11.22
CA HIS A 91 10.23 3.72 -11.09
C HIS A 91 9.63 2.32 -11.26
N GLN A 92 10.15 1.54 -12.22
CA GLN A 92 9.69 0.17 -12.40
C GLN A 92 10.05 -0.70 -11.19
N GLN A 93 11.26 -0.54 -10.64
CA GLN A 93 11.70 -1.25 -9.45
C GLN A 93 10.87 -0.89 -8.21
N GLU A 94 10.63 0.41 -7.97
CA GLU A 94 9.77 0.89 -6.89
C GLU A 94 8.33 0.35 -7.02
N GLN A 95 7.79 0.38 -8.24
CA GLN A 95 6.44 -0.14 -8.49
C GLN A 95 6.35 -1.63 -8.18
N GLN A 96 7.32 -2.41 -8.66
CA GLN A 96 7.36 -3.84 -8.42
C GLN A 96 7.52 -4.15 -6.92
N ALA A 97 8.37 -3.40 -6.21
CA ALA A 97 8.57 -3.54 -4.77
C ALA A 97 7.28 -3.28 -3.97
N ILE A 98 6.47 -2.27 -4.34
CA ILE A 98 5.16 -2.02 -3.72
C ILE A 98 4.23 -3.20 -3.92
N VAL A 99 4.15 -3.71 -5.15
CA VAL A 99 3.29 -4.84 -5.49
C VAL A 99 3.71 -6.09 -4.72
N ASP A 100 4.99 -6.42 -4.70
CA ASP A 100 5.49 -7.62 -4.02
C ASP A 100 5.30 -7.54 -2.49
N HIS A 101 5.58 -6.37 -1.90
CA HIS A 101 5.34 -6.14 -0.47
C HIS A 101 3.85 -6.30 -0.11
N ALA A 102 2.92 -5.83 -0.96
CA ALA A 102 1.48 -6.00 -0.72
C ALA A 102 1.02 -7.47 -0.64
N PHE A 103 1.83 -8.41 -1.16
CA PHE A 103 1.57 -9.85 -1.12
C PHE A 103 2.48 -10.61 -0.15
N GLY A 104 3.30 -9.91 0.64
CA GLY A 104 4.24 -10.50 1.60
C GLY A 104 5.46 -11.15 0.94
N GLU A 105 5.74 -10.79 -0.31
CA GLU A 105 6.88 -11.28 -1.08
C GLU A 105 8.00 -10.24 -1.01
N GLU A 106 8.61 -10.05 0.16
CA GLU A 106 9.76 -9.16 0.25
C GLU A 106 10.89 -9.66 -0.66
N LEU A 107 11.33 -8.80 -1.60
CA LEU A 107 12.66 -8.93 -2.17
C LEU A 107 13.64 -8.79 -1.01
N GLN A 108 14.31 -9.88 -0.62
CA GLN A 108 15.43 -9.84 0.30
C GLN A 108 16.53 -8.97 -0.29
N HIS A 109 16.48 -7.66 -0.10
CA HIS A 109 17.58 -6.75 -0.42
C HIS A 109 17.80 -5.82 0.76
N HIS A 110 18.89 -6.14 1.46
CA HIS A 110 19.50 -5.47 2.59
C HIS A 110 18.67 -5.44 3.87
N LYS A 111 19.04 -6.38 4.77
CA LYS A 111 19.38 -5.99 6.14
C LYS A 111 20.03 -4.61 6.06
N VAL A 112 19.35 -3.58 6.57
CA VAL A 112 20.06 -2.41 7.08
C VAL A 112 21.07 -3.01 8.04
N VAL A 113 22.34 -2.98 7.64
CA VAL A 113 23.44 -3.16 8.57
C VAL A 113 23.19 -2.09 9.60
N ASP A 114 22.77 -2.48 10.80
CA ASP A 114 22.95 -1.65 11.98
C ASP A 114 24.43 -1.28 11.98
N ILE A 115 24.71 -0.06 11.51
CA ILE A 115 25.98 0.59 11.73
C ILE A 115 25.95 0.91 13.21
N THR A 116 26.47 -0.04 13.99
CA THR A 116 27.01 0.29 15.30
C THR A 116 28.19 1.23 15.07
N GLU A 117 28.23 2.28 15.90
CA GLU A 117 29.31 3.21 16.28
C GLU A 117 28.72 4.63 16.28
N SER A 118 28.47 5.30 17.41
CA SER A 118 29.10 5.28 18.74
C SER A 118 28.11 5.70 19.84
#